data_AF-A0A6B3GM07-F1
#
_entry.id   AF-A0A6B3GM07-F1
#
_cell.length_a   1.000
_cell.length_b   1.000
_cell.length_c   1.000
_cell.angle_alpha   90.00
_cell.angle_beta   90.00
_cell.angle_gamma   90.00
#
_symmetry.space_group_name_H-M   'P 1'
#
loop_
_entity.id
_entity.type
_entity.pdbx_description
1 polymer ?
#
loop_
_entity_poly.entity_id
_entity_poly.type
_entity_poly.pdbx_seq_one_letter_code
_entity_poly.pdbx_strand_id
1 'polypeptide(L)'
;AVLVTLLWAVQVRPSVRLDALLATGAHLTGFLAGYGVLVMLLLMARVPAVEHSFGADRIARWHALGGRYVLSLCLGHGVLALAGFAVATEAGPLSAARSLLGYPGIAAAAVGTALLVTVGVTSARAVRRRVRHETWRAAHLLAYLGAALGFVHQMAGPDVAGSLVTRWLWAMPHATVAVVLLWYRGVVPVRHALRHSLRVLEVRPEGPGVVSVVMQGIGLDRLRAEPGQFLRWRFLQRRLWRTALPFSLSAPVRGDFLRITVKAAGDHTRRIRRLRPGTRVLASGPFGALTAHRRTRRRVLLIAGGVGITPIRVLFETLPGGPGD
;
A
#
# COMPACT_ATOMS: atom_id res chain seq x y z
N ALA A 1 10.32 14.04 -8.05
CA ALA A 1 10.77 15.21 -7.27
C ALA A 1 11.34 16.29 -8.19
N VAL A 2 12.47 16.05 -8.87
CA VAL A 2 13.11 17.04 -9.77
C VAL A 2 12.12 17.67 -10.78
N LEU A 3 11.40 16.86 -11.55
CA LEU A 3 10.42 17.37 -12.52
C LEU A 3 9.28 18.20 -11.88
N VAL A 4 8.88 17.85 -10.67
CA VAL A 4 7.84 18.56 -9.91
C VAL A 4 8.37 19.90 -9.43
N THR A 5 9.61 19.93 -8.94
CA THR A 5 10.29 21.16 -8.54
C THR A 5 10.56 22.06 -9.75
N LEU A 6 10.92 21.50 -10.90
CA LEU A 6 11.08 22.26 -12.15
C LEU A 6 9.74 22.86 -12.61
N LEU A 7 8.65 22.08 -12.58
CA LEU A 7 7.32 22.56 -12.91
C LEU A 7 6.89 23.73 -12.01
N TRP A 8 7.23 23.69 -10.73
CA TRP A 8 7.05 24.82 -9.82
C TRP A 8 7.96 25.99 -10.22
N ALA A 9 9.27 25.75 -10.38
CA ALA A 9 10.27 26.79 -10.60
C ALA A 9 10.00 27.64 -11.85
N VAL A 10 9.49 27.05 -12.94
CA VAL A 10 9.13 27.79 -14.17
C VAL A 10 7.89 28.69 -14.00
N GLN A 11 7.10 28.49 -12.96
CA GLN A 11 5.89 29.27 -12.66
C GLN A 11 6.14 30.36 -11.60
N VAL A 12 7.22 30.23 -10.82
CA VAL A 12 7.55 31.20 -9.78
C VAL A 12 7.99 32.52 -10.40
N ARG A 13 7.38 33.61 -9.92
CA ARG A 13 7.87 34.97 -10.17
C ARG A 13 8.70 35.44 -8.97
N PRO A 14 9.97 35.84 -9.14
CA PRO A 14 10.77 36.36 -8.06
C PRO A 14 10.09 37.55 -7.38
N SER A 15 10.00 37.53 -6.05
CA SER A 15 9.41 38.60 -5.24
C SER A 15 10.02 38.59 -3.85
N VAL A 16 10.17 39.77 -3.26
CA VAL A 16 10.60 39.94 -1.86
C VAL A 16 9.43 40.12 -0.90
N ARG A 17 8.20 40.23 -1.43
CA ARG A 17 7.01 40.41 -0.59
C ARG A 17 6.71 39.13 0.18
N LEU A 18 6.41 39.28 1.47
CA LEU A 18 6.19 38.15 2.39
C LEU A 18 5.03 37.25 1.93
N ASP A 19 3.92 37.83 1.49
CA ASP A 19 2.77 37.09 0.95
C ASP A 19 3.14 36.24 -0.26
N ALA A 20 3.95 36.79 -1.19
CA ALA A 20 4.43 36.07 -2.36
C ALA A 20 5.40 34.94 -2.00
N LEU A 21 6.28 35.15 -1.01
CA LEU A 21 7.18 34.11 -0.50
C LEU A 21 6.42 32.96 0.17
N LEU A 22 5.40 33.28 0.96
CA LEU A 22 4.54 32.28 1.59
C LEU A 22 3.72 31.51 0.55
N ALA A 23 3.13 32.20 -0.43
CA ALA A 23 2.37 31.60 -1.51
C ALA A 23 3.25 30.64 -2.34
N THR A 24 4.44 31.05 -2.77
CA THR A 24 5.32 30.17 -3.56
C THR A 24 5.77 28.93 -2.77
N GLY A 25 6.04 29.09 -1.46
CA GLY A 25 6.32 27.97 -0.57
C GLY A 25 5.12 27.02 -0.43
N ALA A 26 3.90 27.57 -0.34
CA ALA A 26 2.68 26.77 -0.35
C ALA A 26 2.54 25.98 -1.65
N HIS A 27 2.79 26.60 -2.82
CA HIS A 27 2.68 25.92 -4.11
C HIS A 27 3.69 24.77 -4.22
N LEU A 28 4.96 24.99 -3.86
CA LEU A 28 6.00 23.94 -3.87
C LEU A 28 5.64 22.77 -2.95
N THR A 29 5.27 23.07 -1.70
CA THR A 29 4.92 22.03 -0.72
C THR A 29 3.65 21.27 -1.13
N GLY A 30 2.67 21.95 -1.75
CA GLY A 30 1.46 21.34 -2.31
C GLY A 30 1.77 20.39 -3.47
N PHE A 31 2.61 20.80 -4.42
CA PHE A 31 3.05 19.95 -5.53
C PHE A 31 3.84 18.72 -5.05
N LEU A 32 4.76 18.91 -4.09
CA LEU A 32 5.51 17.81 -3.50
C LEU A 32 4.62 16.86 -2.69
N ALA A 33 3.61 17.39 -1.98
CA ALA A 33 2.61 16.58 -1.29
C ALA A 33 1.79 15.74 -2.28
N GLY A 34 1.25 16.35 -3.34
CA GLY A 34 0.48 15.66 -4.38
C GLY A 34 1.28 14.54 -5.06
N TYR A 35 2.52 14.82 -5.47
CA TYR A 35 3.45 13.81 -5.97
C TYR A 35 3.75 12.72 -4.94
N GLY A 36 3.99 13.10 -3.68
CA GLY A 36 4.28 12.17 -2.60
C GLY A 36 3.11 11.21 -2.33
N VAL A 37 1.86 11.69 -2.39
CA VAL A 37 0.66 10.84 -2.29
C VAL A 37 0.65 9.79 -3.41
N LEU A 38 0.96 10.17 -4.66
CA LEU A 38 1.06 9.23 -5.77
C LEU A 38 2.11 8.15 -5.52
N VAL A 39 3.29 8.52 -5.03
CA VAL A 39 4.33 7.56 -4.65
C VAL A 39 3.83 6.63 -3.54
N MET A 40 3.16 7.16 -2.51
CA MET A 40 2.64 6.34 -1.40
C MET A 40 1.60 5.32 -1.86
N LEU A 41 0.73 5.72 -2.78
CA LEU A 41 -0.25 4.85 -3.41
C LEU A 41 0.40 3.77 -4.27
N LEU A 42 1.38 4.14 -5.10
CA LEU A 42 2.10 3.20 -5.97
C LEU A 42 2.87 2.15 -5.17
N LEU A 43 3.54 2.54 -4.09
CA LEU A 43 4.22 1.61 -3.18
C LEU A 43 3.25 0.54 -2.64
N MET A 44 1.97 0.88 -2.44
CA MET A 44 0.95 -0.02 -1.91
C MET A 44 -0.02 -0.57 -2.97
N ALA A 45 0.31 -0.40 -4.25
CA ALA A 45 -0.48 -0.91 -5.37
C ALA A 45 -0.30 -2.42 -5.58
N ARG A 46 0.77 -3.01 -5.05
CA ARG A 46 1.11 -4.44 -5.15
C ARG A 46 1.46 -4.91 -6.55
N VAL A 47 2.19 -4.08 -7.29
CA VAL A 47 2.76 -4.44 -8.58
C VAL A 47 3.78 -5.57 -8.37
N PRO A 48 3.62 -6.75 -8.98
CA PRO A 48 4.52 -7.90 -8.77
C PRO A 48 5.99 -7.56 -9.00
N ALA A 49 6.31 -6.86 -10.09
CA ALA A 49 7.68 -6.44 -10.41
C ALA A 49 8.34 -5.63 -9.28
N VAL A 50 7.59 -4.76 -8.62
CA VAL A 50 8.08 -3.94 -7.49
C VAL A 50 8.22 -4.80 -6.24
N GLU A 51 7.20 -5.60 -5.91
CA GLU A 51 7.23 -6.45 -4.71
C GLU A 51 8.32 -7.54 -4.77
N HIS A 52 8.56 -8.14 -5.94
CA HIS A 52 9.62 -9.12 -6.15
C HIS A 52 11.02 -8.48 -6.12
N SER A 53 11.15 -7.22 -6.56
CA SER A 53 12.44 -6.50 -6.62
C SER A 53 12.88 -5.91 -5.29
N PHE A 54 11.95 -5.45 -4.45
CA PHE A 54 12.32 -4.76 -3.20
C PHE A 54 11.89 -5.51 -1.94
N GLY A 55 10.90 -6.41 -2.04
CA GLY A 55 10.29 -7.09 -0.91
C GLY A 55 9.25 -6.24 -0.19
N ALA A 56 8.17 -6.89 0.24
CA ALA A 56 7.03 -6.24 0.87
C ALA A 56 7.40 -5.48 2.16
N ASP A 57 8.35 -5.99 2.95
CA ASP A 57 8.77 -5.34 4.21
C ASP A 57 9.46 -4.01 3.96
N ARG A 58 10.35 -3.94 2.96
CA ARG A 58 11.06 -2.70 2.59
C ARG A 58 10.09 -1.65 2.08
N ILE A 59 9.20 -2.05 1.19
CA ILE A 59 8.13 -1.22 0.65
C ILE A 59 7.25 -0.66 1.79
N ALA A 60 6.89 -1.49 2.77
CA ALA A 60 6.09 -1.07 3.92
C ALA A 60 6.81 -0.04 4.80
N ARG A 61 8.13 -0.18 5.02
CA ARG A 61 8.92 0.82 5.76
C ARG A 61 9.00 2.13 5.00
N TRP A 62 9.25 2.08 3.70
CA TRP A 62 9.28 3.28 2.84
C TRP A 62 7.95 3.99 2.84
N HIS A 63 6.83 3.26 2.74
CA HIS A 63 5.50 3.84 2.85
C HIS A 63 5.25 4.48 4.22
N ALA A 64 5.65 3.83 5.32
CA ALA A 64 5.50 4.39 6.67
C ALA A 64 6.35 5.65 6.89
N LEU A 65 7.56 5.71 6.32
CA LEU A 65 8.43 6.88 6.37
C LEU A 65 7.91 8.00 5.46
N GLY A 66 7.62 7.68 4.21
CA GLY A 66 7.10 8.61 3.21
C GLY A 66 5.78 9.24 3.61
N GLY A 67 4.88 8.47 4.24
CA GLY A 67 3.62 8.98 4.76
C GLY A 67 3.79 10.12 5.77
N ARG A 68 4.85 10.09 6.60
CA ARG A 68 5.16 11.20 7.53
C ARG A 68 5.55 12.46 6.76
N TYR A 69 6.44 12.34 5.77
CA TYR A 69 6.84 13.48 4.94
C TYR A 69 5.68 14.06 4.15
N VAL A 70 4.83 13.21 3.56
CA VAL A 70 3.63 13.67 2.84
C VAL A 70 2.68 14.45 3.74
N LEU A 71 2.42 13.96 4.96
CA LEU A 71 1.57 14.67 5.92
C LEU A 71 2.19 16.00 6.36
N SER A 72 3.50 16.04 6.61
CA SER A 72 4.21 17.28 6.91
C SER A 72 4.11 18.29 5.76
N LEU A 73 4.21 17.84 4.51
CA LEU A 73 4.06 18.68 3.33
C LEU A 73 2.61 19.18 3.16
N CYS A 74 1.60 18.33 3.36
CA CYS A 74 0.19 18.74 3.32
C CYS A 74 -0.13 19.81 4.38
N LEU A 75 0.35 19.61 5.62
CA LEU A 75 0.12 20.55 6.71
C LEU A 75 0.92 21.85 6.49
N GLY A 76 2.18 21.75 6.08
CA GLY A 76 3.00 22.89 5.72
C GLY A 76 2.38 23.72 4.59
N HIS A 77 1.87 23.06 3.55
CA HIS A 77 1.12 23.70 2.47
C HIS A 77 -0.08 24.49 3.00
N GLY A 78 -0.93 23.88 3.84
CA GLY A 78 -2.09 24.56 4.40
C GLY A 78 -1.72 25.76 5.29
N VAL A 79 -0.68 25.64 6.11
CA VAL A 79 -0.19 26.74 6.96
C VAL A 79 0.37 27.88 6.12
N LEU A 80 1.21 27.58 5.13
CA LEU A 80 1.80 28.59 4.25
C LEU A 80 0.73 29.29 3.40
N ALA A 81 -0.26 28.55 2.88
CA ALA A 81 -1.36 29.12 2.11
C ALA A 81 -2.24 30.05 2.98
N LEU A 82 -2.57 29.61 4.20
CA LEU A 82 -3.34 30.43 5.14
C LEU A 82 -2.59 31.71 5.54
N ALA A 83 -1.30 31.59 5.87
CA ALA A 83 -0.47 32.73 6.24
C ALA A 83 -0.29 33.71 5.06
N GLY A 84 -0.01 33.19 3.86
CA GLY A 84 0.12 34.00 2.65
C GLY A 84 -1.16 34.77 2.33
N PHE A 85 -2.32 34.11 2.42
CA PHE A 85 -3.62 34.76 2.21
C PHE A 85 -3.90 35.82 3.30
N ALA A 86 -3.66 35.51 4.57
CA ALA A 86 -3.88 36.43 5.67
C ALA A 86 -3.03 37.71 5.53
N VAL A 87 -1.75 37.59 5.13
CA VAL A 87 -0.87 38.73 4.86
C VAL A 87 -1.36 39.51 3.63
N ALA A 88 -1.76 38.83 2.56
CA ALA A 88 -2.21 39.47 1.32
C ALA A 88 -3.52 40.27 1.50
N THR A 89 -4.41 39.84 2.39
CA THR A 89 -5.71 40.49 2.63
C THR A 89 -5.75 41.30 3.93
N GLU A 90 -4.61 41.46 4.62
CA GLU A 90 -4.50 42.11 5.93
C GLU A 90 -5.54 41.61 6.96
N ALA A 91 -5.89 40.32 6.87
CA ALA A 91 -6.95 39.73 7.67
C ALA A 91 -6.39 38.91 8.83
N GLY A 92 -7.10 38.90 9.96
CA GLY A 92 -6.79 37.98 11.07
C GLY A 92 -6.90 36.50 10.63
N PRO A 93 -6.15 35.57 11.26
CA PRO A 93 -6.06 34.17 10.81
C PRO A 93 -7.40 33.44 10.71
N LEU A 94 -8.32 33.71 11.64
CA LEU A 94 -9.65 33.09 11.64
C LEU A 94 -10.53 33.60 10.49
N SER A 95 -10.46 34.89 10.18
CA SER A 95 -11.19 35.49 9.05
C SER A 95 -10.65 34.93 7.73
N ALA A 96 -9.32 34.93 7.57
CA ALA A 96 -8.63 34.33 6.43
C ALA A 96 -9.03 32.86 6.22
N ALA A 97 -9.04 32.05 7.30
CA ALA A 97 -9.45 30.65 7.22
C ALA A 97 -10.91 30.49 6.77
N ARG A 98 -11.83 31.29 7.29
CA ARG A 98 -13.25 31.27 6.87
C ARG A 98 -13.40 31.65 5.40
N SER A 99 -12.72 32.70 4.96
CA SER A 99 -12.73 33.12 3.55
C SER A 99 -12.19 32.03 2.63
N LEU A 100 -11.06 31.42 3.01
CA LEU A 100 -10.45 30.32 2.24
C LEU A 100 -11.36 29.10 2.15
N LEU A 101 -12.04 28.72 3.25
CA LEU A 101 -13.00 27.61 3.26
C LEU A 101 -14.27 27.92 2.45
N GLY A 102 -14.53 29.18 2.08
CA GLY A 102 -15.58 29.55 1.15
C GLY A 102 -15.32 29.07 -0.29
N TYR A 103 -14.06 28.80 -0.66
CA TYR A 103 -13.73 28.24 -1.97
C TYR A 103 -13.91 26.72 -1.98
N PRO A 104 -14.77 26.14 -2.85
CA PRO A 104 -15.08 24.72 -2.81
C PRO A 104 -13.86 23.79 -2.95
N GLY A 105 -12.89 24.18 -3.80
CA GLY A 105 -11.65 23.42 -3.98
C GLY A 105 -10.80 23.39 -2.71
N ILE A 106 -10.77 24.47 -1.92
CA ILE A 106 -10.01 24.54 -0.67
C ILE A 106 -10.75 23.80 0.44
N ALA A 107 -12.09 23.91 0.52
CA ALA A 107 -12.90 23.12 1.44
C ALA A 107 -12.69 21.61 1.21
N ALA A 108 -12.68 21.16 -0.05
CA ALA A 108 -12.35 19.79 -0.41
C ALA A 108 -10.95 19.39 0.06
N ALA A 109 -9.94 20.27 -0.13
CA ALA A 109 -8.57 20.03 0.33
C ALA A 109 -8.46 19.91 1.85
N ALA A 110 -9.20 20.73 2.60
CA ALA A 110 -9.23 20.70 4.05
C ALA A 110 -9.82 19.38 4.56
N VAL A 111 -10.95 18.95 4.00
CA VAL A 111 -11.54 17.63 4.30
C VAL A 111 -10.57 16.51 3.93
N GLY A 112 -9.98 16.56 2.74
CA GLY A 112 -9.01 15.56 2.28
C GLY A 112 -7.79 15.46 3.21
N THR A 113 -7.27 16.60 3.65
CA THR A 113 -6.15 16.67 4.61
C THR A 113 -6.54 16.10 5.97
N ALA A 114 -7.74 16.41 6.49
CA ALA A 114 -8.24 15.84 7.75
C ALA A 114 -8.37 14.30 7.68
N LEU A 115 -8.83 13.77 6.55
CA LEU A 115 -8.87 12.32 6.31
C LEU A 115 -7.46 11.72 6.29
N LEU A 116 -6.51 12.33 5.58
CA LEU A 116 -5.12 11.86 5.54
C LEU A 116 -4.45 11.94 6.92
N VAL A 117 -4.71 12.98 7.71
CA VAL A 117 -4.24 13.09 9.10
C VAL A 117 -4.82 11.98 9.96
N THR A 118 -6.10 11.68 9.84
CA THR A 118 -6.74 10.55 10.54
C THR A 118 -6.09 9.22 10.18
N VAL A 119 -5.79 9.00 8.90
CA VAL A 119 -5.02 7.84 8.42
C VAL A 119 -3.63 7.80 9.06
N GLY A 120 -2.93 8.93 9.10
CA GLY A 120 -1.61 9.07 9.71
C GLY A 120 -1.61 8.75 11.20
N VAL A 121 -2.51 9.36 11.96
CA VAL A 121 -2.66 9.17 13.42
C VAL A 121 -2.99 7.72 13.73
N THR A 122 -3.97 7.13 13.06
CA THR A 122 -4.34 5.71 13.28
C THR A 122 -3.23 4.74 12.88
N SER A 123 -2.33 5.14 11.97
CA SER A 123 -1.18 4.36 11.53
C SER A 123 0.08 4.59 12.38
N ALA A 124 0.11 5.62 13.23
CA ALA A 124 1.23 5.89 14.13
C ALA A 124 1.43 4.74 15.13
N ARG A 125 2.69 4.34 15.37
CA ARG A 125 3.03 3.13 16.17
C ARG A 125 2.34 3.08 17.53
N ALA A 126 2.23 4.23 18.21
CA ALA A 126 1.58 4.34 19.53
C ALA A 126 0.09 4.01 19.47
N VAL A 127 -0.64 4.56 18.49
CA VAL A 127 -2.08 4.38 18.30
C VAL A 127 -2.36 3.01 17.68
N ARG A 128 -1.61 2.64 16.65
CA ARG A 128 -1.75 1.39 15.88
C ARG A 128 -1.70 0.13 16.75
N ARG A 129 -0.96 0.14 17.85
CA ARG A 129 -0.89 -0.98 18.81
C ARG A 129 -2.19 -1.18 19.60
N ARG A 130 -3.02 -0.14 19.72
CA ARG A 130 -4.27 -0.14 20.47
C ARG A 130 -5.51 -0.32 19.57
N VAL A 131 -5.37 -0.06 18.26
CA VAL A 131 -6.47 -0.15 17.29
C VAL A 131 -6.55 -1.56 16.70
N ARG A 132 -7.76 -2.12 16.64
CA ARG A 132 -8.02 -3.41 15.97
C ARG A 132 -7.64 -3.32 14.49
N HIS A 133 -7.09 -4.41 13.93
CA HIS A 133 -6.65 -4.43 12.53
C HIS A 133 -7.75 -4.04 11.54
N GLU A 134 -8.99 -4.47 11.76
CA GLU A 134 -10.14 -4.15 10.90
C GLU A 134 -10.44 -2.64 10.90
N THR A 135 -10.47 -2.02 12.09
CA THR A 135 -10.70 -0.59 12.26
C THR A 135 -9.58 0.23 11.63
N TRP A 136 -8.32 -0.15 11.90
CA TRP A 136 -7.16 0.49 11.26
C TRP A 136 -7.25 0.39 9.74
N ARG A 137 -7.60 -0.77 9.21
CA ARG A 137 -7.73 -0.97 7.77
C ARG A 137 -8.84 -0.10 7.18
N ALA A 138 -10.00 -0.04 7.82
CA ALA A 138 -11.11 0.80 7.39
C ALA A 138 -10.72 2.29 7.39
N ALA A 139 -10.11 2.77 8.48
CA ALA A 139 -9.59 4.13 8.55
C ALA A 139 -8.55 4.39 7.45
N HIS A 140 -7.63 3.45 7.21
CA HIS A 140 -6.60 3.60 6.18
C HIS A 140 -7.16 3.65 4.74
N LEU A 141 -8.36 3.12 4.49
CA LEU A 141 -9.04 3.26 3.19
C LEU A 141 -9.51 4.69 2.91
N LEU A 142 -9.68 5.52 3.95
CA LEU A 142 -9.98 6.95 3.79
C LEU A 142 -8.88 7.70 3.01
N ALA A 143 -7.67 7.13 2.92
CA ALA A 143 -6.60 7.70 2.11
C ALA A 143 -6.97 7.85 0.63
N TYR A 144 -7.81 6.96 0.08
CA TYR A 144 -8.27 7.09 -1.31
C TYR A 144 -9.18 8.31 -1.49
N LEU A 145 -10.11 8.51 -0.56
CA LEU A 145 -10.98 9.69 -0.59
C LEU A 145 -10.18 10.97 -0.35
N GLY A 146 -9.25 10.96 0.61
CA GLY A 146 -8.36 12.10 0.86
C GLY A 146 -7.51 12.46 -0.37
N ALA A 147 -6.96 11.45 -1.06
CA ALA A 147 -6.23 11.66 -2.31
C ALA A 147 -7.13 12.20 -3.44
N ALA A 148 -8.35 11.69 -3.58
CA ALA A 148 -9.30 12.15 -4.60
C ALA A 148 -9.73 13.61 -4.37
N LEU A 149 -10.06 13.98 -3.12
CA LEU A 149 -10.38 15.37 -2.77
C LEU A 149 -9.18 16.30 -2.98
N GLY A 150 -7.97 15.84 -2.61
CA GLY A 150 -6.74 16.56 -2.90
C GLY A 150 -6.48 16.76 -4.39
N PHE A 151 -6.82 15.77 -5.23
CA PHE A 151 -6.70 15.89 -6.69
C PHE A 151 -7.68 16.92 -7.26
N VAL A 152 -8.94 16.92 -6.81
CA VAL A 152 -9.94 17.94 -7.20
C VAL A 152 -9.45 19.34 -6.86
N HIS A 153 -8.91 19.53 -5.65
CA HIS A 153 -8.28 20.79 -5.24
C HIS A 153 -7.14 21.21 -6.17
N GLN A 154 -6.21 20.29 -6.46
CA GLN A 154 -5.06 20.56 -7.33
C GLN A 154 -5.49 20.99 -8.73
N MET A 155 -6.51 20.35 -9.31
CA MET A 155 -7.02 20.67 -10.65
C MET A 155 -7.70 22.05 -10.72
N ALA A 156 -8.22 22.54 -9.59
CA ALA A 156 -8.81 23.88 -9.47
C ALA A 156 -7.76 24.95 -9.09
N GLY A 157 -6.55 24.55 -8.69
CA GLY A 157 -5.49 25.46 -8.26
C GLY A 157 -4.89 26.26 -9.42
N PRO A 158 -4.40 27.49 -9.17
CA PRO A 158 -3.94 28.39 -10.23
C PRO A 158 -2.78 27.82 -11.04
N ASP A 159 -1.87 27.08 -10.39
CA ASP A 159 -0.67 26.51 -11.04
C ASP A 159 -0.98 25.36 -12.03
N VAL A 160 -2.16 24.75 -11.92
CA VAL A 160 -2.58 23.65 -12.80
C VAL A 160 -3.68 24.11 -13.74
N ALA A 161 -4.66 24.87 -13.22
CA ALA A 161 -5.81 25.30 -13.99
C ALA A 161 -5.43 26.24 -15.15
N GLY A 162 -4.37 27.03 -15.06
CA GLY A 162 -4.07 28.05 -16.08
C GLY A 162 -3.66 27.54 -17.47
N SER A 163 -3.19 26.30 -17.60
CA SER A 163 -2.64 25.77 -18.85
C SER A 163 -3.11 24.35 -19.13
N LEU A 164 -3.63 24.11 -20.35
CA LEU A 164 -4.02 22.77 -20.79
C LEU A 164 -2.84 21.78 -20.71
N VAL A 165 -1.64 22.22 -21.08
CA VAL A 165 -0.42 21.40 -21.01
C VAL A 165 -0.12 21.02 -19.56
N THR A 166 -0.15 21.97 -18.62
CA THR A 166 0.10 21.68 -17.21
C THR A 166 -0.97 20.76 -16.62
N ARG A 167 -2.26 20.97 -16.96
CA ARG A 167 -3.35 20.06 -16.57
C ARG A 167 -3.08 18.64 -17.03
N TRP A 168 -2.70 18.44 -18.29
CA TRP A 168 -2.39 17.11 -18.84
C TRP A 168 -1.16 16.47 -18.17
N LEU A 169 -0.06 17.21 -18.07
CA LEU A 169 1.17 16.75 -17.43
C LEU A 169 0.94 16.36 -15.97
N TRP A 170 0.05 17.06 -15.27
CA TRP A 170 -0.30 16.75 -13.90
C TRP A 170 -1.28 15.59 -13.80
N ALA A 171 -2.35 15.58 -14.60
CA ALA A 171 -3.41 14.57 -14.52
C ALA A 171 -2.95 13.17 -14.99
N MET A 172 -2.04 13.08 -15.96
CA MET A 172 -1.59 11.80 -16.52
C MET A 172 -0.94 10.87 -15.48
N PRO A 173 0.00 11.33 -14.61
CA PRO A 173 0.49 10.54 -13.49
C PRO A 173 -0.60 10.07 -12.52
N HIS A 174 -1.58 10.93 -12.20
CA HIS A 174 -2.72 10.57 -11.34
C HIS A 174 -3.56 9.45 -11.97
N ALA A 175 -3.91 9.59 -13.25
CA ALA A 175 -4.64 8.59 -14.01
C ALA A 175 -3.87 7.26 -14.09
N THR A 176 -2.56 7.32 -14.34
CA THR A 176 -1.69 6.13 -14.40
C THR A 176 -1.69 5.38 -13.07
N VAL A 177 -1.51 6.09 -11.94
CA VAL A 177 -1.54 5.47 -10.61
C VAL A 177 -2.93 4.91 -10.30
N ALA A 178 -4.01 5.60 -10.67
CA ALA A 178 -5.37 5.09 -10.50
C ALA A 178 -5.62 3.79 -11.27
N VAL A 179 -5.18 3.72 -12.53
CA VAL A 179 -5.27 2.51 -13.36
C VAL A 179 -4.46 1.37 -12.75
N VAL A 180 -3.22 1.61 -12.36
CA VAL A 180 -2.35 0.61 -11.72
C VAL A 180 -2.97 0.10 -10.41
N LEU A 181 -3.52 0.99 -9.58
CA LEU A 181 -4.23 0.61 -8.35
C LEU A 181 -5.44 -0.27 -8.64
N LEU A 182 -6.32 0.16 -9.56
CA LEU A 182 -7.53 -0.58 -9.92
C LEU A 182 -7.18 -1.97 -10.47
N TRP A 183 -6.16 -2.02 -11.33
CA TRP A 183 -5.69 -3.26 -11.94
C TRP A 183 -5.16 -4.25 -10.89
N TYR A 184 -4.18 -3.86 -10.09
CA TYR A 184 -3.50 -4.78 -9.17
C TYR A 184 -4.26 -5.03 -7.86
N ARG A 185 -5.15 -4.11 -7.44
CA ARG A 185 -5.96 -4.29 -6.22
C ARG A 185 -7.37 -4.80 -6.48
N GLY A 186 -7.91 -4.61 -7.67
CA GLY A 186 -9.24 -5.06 -8.07
C GLY A 186 -9.19 -6.19 -9.09
N VAL A 187 -8.77 -5.87 -10.32
CA VAL A 187 -8.89 -6.75 -11.48
C VAL A 187 -8.08 -8.05 -11.32
N VAL A 188 -6.80 -7.95 -10.98
CA VAL A 188 -5.90 -9.10 -10.86
C VAL A 188 -6.39 -10.11 -9.80
N PRO A 189 -6.70 -9.71 -8.55
CA PRO A 189 -7.27 -10.64 -7.55
C PRO A 189 -8.58 -11.30 -7.99
N VAL A 190 -9.47 -10.56 -8.67
CA VAL A 190 -10.74 -11.11 -9.17
C VAL A 190 -10.47 -12.12 -10.28
N ARG A 191 -9.60 -11.80 -11.24
CA ARG A 191 -9.20 -12.70 -12.32
C ARG A 191 -8.58 -13.99 -11.78
N HIS A 192 -7.68 -13.90 -10.79
CA HIS A 192 -7.10 -15.08 -10.15
C HIS A 192 -8.15 -15.91 -9.42
N ALA A 193 -9.07 -15.27 -8.69
CA ALA A 193 -10.14 -15.95 -7.99
C ALA A 193 -11.04 -16.75 -8.94
N LEU A 194 -11.43 -16.13 -10.06
CA LEU A 194 -12.27 -16.77 -11.08
C LEU A 194 -11.53 -17.90 -11.80
N ARG A 195 -10.26 -17.68 -12.16
CA ARG A 195 -9.46 -18.65 -12.92
C ARG A 195 -9.11 -19.90 -12.12
N HIS A 196 -8.70 -19.73 -10.87
CA HIS A 196 -8.12 -20.83 -10.09
C HIS A 196 -9.12 -21.50 -9.14
N SER A 197 -10.27 -20.85 -8.85
CA SER A 197 -11.36 -21.40 -8.04
C SER A 197 -10.90 -22.15 -6.77
N LEU A 198 -9.96 -21.56 -6.03
CA LEU A 198 -9.32 -22.22 -4.88
C LEU A 198 -10.33 -22.58 -3.79
N ARG A 199 -10.20 -23.78 -3.24
CA ARG A 199 -10.98 -24.29 -2.11
C ARG A 199 -10.09 -25.00 -1.10
N VAL A 200 -10.46 -24.93 0.17
CA VAL A 200 -9.84 -25.74 1.22
C VAL A 200 -10.17 -27.20 0.94
N LEU A 201 -9.14 -28.02 0.74
CA LEU A 201 -9.30 -29.46 0.66
C LEU A 201 -9.38 -30.05 2.07
N GLU A 202 -8.43 -29.68 2.92
CA GLU A 202 -8.31 -30.20 4.28
C GLU A 202 -7.47 -29.28 5.17
N VAL A 203 -7.62 -29.47 6.48
CA VAL A 203 -6.84 -28.81 7.52
C VAL A 203 -6.20 -29.91 8.38
N ARG A 204 -4.88 -30.07 8.25
CA ARG A 204 -4.10 -31.09 8.96
C ARG A 204 -3.42 -30.50 10.19
N PRO A 205 -3.57 -31.07 11.39
CA PRO A 205 -2.75 -30.72 12.54
C PRO A 205 -1.28 -31.12 12.30
N GLU A 206 -0.34 -30.21 12.56
CA GLU A 206 1.11 -30.47 12.49
C GLU A 206 1.76 -30.51 13.88
N GLY A 207 1.05 -30.00 14.91
CA GLY A 207 1.52 -29.94 16.28
C GLY A 207 0.69 -28.98 17.13
N PRO A 208 1.06 -28.76 18.41
CA PRO A 208 0.32 -27.88 19.31
C PRO A 208 0.15 -26.46 18.75
N GLY A 209 -1.08 -26.14 18.35
CA GLY A 209 -1.43 -24.83 17.80
C GLY A 209 -0.92 -24.56 16.37
N VAL A 210 -0.45 -25.56 15.65
CA VAL A 210 0.03 -25.44 14.26
C VAL A 210 -0.80 -26.34 13.34
N VAL A 211 -1.29 -25.78 12.24
CA VAL A 211 -2.05 -26.51 11.21
C VAL A 211 -1.52 -26.23 9.82
N SER A 212 -1.47 -27.25 8.97
CA SER A 212 -1.34 -27.10 7.53
C SER A 212 -2.72 -27.02 6.90
N VAL A 213 -2.93 -26.03 6.04
CA VAL A 213 -4.13 -25.93 5.21
C VAL A 213 -3.73 -26.32 3.80
N VAL A 214 -4.33 -27.38 3.29
CA VAL A 214 -4.16 -27.80 1.90
C VAL A 214 -5.33 -27.25 1.10
N MET A 215 -5.02 -26.61 -0.02
CA MET A 215 -5.98 -26.02 -0.92
C MET A 215 -5.84 -26.67 -2.29
N GLN A 216 -6.97 -26.86 -2.95
CA GLN A 216 -7.05 -27.34 -4.32
C GLN A 216 -7.65 -26.26 -5.21
N GLY A 217 -7.21 -26.20 -6.47
CA GLY A 217 -7.75 -25.26 -7.46
C GLY A 217 -7.58 -25.79 -8.89
N ILE A 218 -7.50 -24.88 -9.85
CA ILE A 218 -7.36 -25.19 -11.28
C ILE A 218 -6.17 -24.43 -11.85
N GLY A 219 -5.25 -25.15 -12.50
CA GLY A 219 -4.12 -24.57 -13.23
C GLY A 219 -3.24 -23.70 -12.34
N LEU A 220 -2.90 -24.23 -11.15
CA LEU A 220 -2.13 -23.48 -10.15
C LEU A 220 -0.66 -23.29 -10.53
N ASP A 221 -0.14 -24.10 -11.45
CA ASP A 221 1.14 -23.91 -12.14
C ASP A 221 1.24 -22.49 -12.77
N ARG A 222 0.12 -21.98 -13.30
CA ARG A 222 0.06 -20.65 -13.93
C ARG A 222 0.18 -19.49 -12.96
N LEU A 223 0.09 -19.74 -11.65
CA LEU A 223 0.43 -18.73 -10.64
C LEU A 223 1.93 -18.39 -10.67
N ARG A 224 2.77 -19.30 -11.21
CA ARG A 224 4.23 -19.17 -11.21
C ARG A 224 4.78 -18.81 -9.82
N ALA A 225 4.19 -19.39 -8.78
CA ALA A 225 4.62 -19.15 -7.41
C ALA A 225 5.91 -19.91 -7.13
N GLU A 226 6.94 -19.19 -6.71
CA GLU A 226 8.24 -19.74 -6.43
C GLU A 226 8.39 -20.15 -4.95
N PRO A 227 9.20 -21.18 -4.66
CA PRO A 227 9.68 -21.48 -3.32
C PRO A 227 10.14 -20.22 -2.57
N GLY A 228 9.65 -20.07 -1.33
CA GLY A 228 9.96 -18.93 -0.46
C GLY A 228 9.05 -17.71 -0.63
N GLN A 229 8.20 -17.68 -1.65
CA GLN A 229 7.17 -16.65 -1.80
C GLN A 229 5.98 -16.86 -0.86
N PHE A 230 5.19 -15.80 -0.70
CA PHE A 230 3.94 -15.81 0.05
C PHE A 230 2.78 -15.28 -0.77
N LEU A 231 1.57 -15.69 -0.38
CA LEU A 231 0.34 -15.13 -0.89
C LEU A 231 -0.44 -14.52 0.26
N ARG A 232 -1.38 -13.64 -0.09
CA ARG A 232 -2.39 -13.13 0.84
C ARG A 232 -3.65 -13.95 0.67
N TRP A 233 -4.03 -14.66 1.73
CA TRP A 233 -5.11 -15.62 1.74
C TRP A 233 -6.33 -15.04 2.44
N ARG A 234 -7.47 -15.10 1.76
CA ARG A 234 -8.77 -14.68 2.30
C ARG A 234 -9.74 -15.84 2.19
N PHE A 235 -10.03 -16.44 3.33
CA PHE A 235 -10.96 -17.57 3.45
C PHE A 235 -12.39 -17.05 3.53
N LEU A 236 -13.26 -17.49 2.64
CA LEU A 236 -14.67 -17.08 2.58
C LEU A 236 -15.51 -17.83 3.63
N GLN A 237 -15.13 -17.67 4.89
CA GLN A 237 -15.82 -18.17 6.06
C GLN A 237 -16.14 -17.02 7.02
N ARG A 238 -17.23 -17.16 7.78
CA ARG A 238 -17.67 -16.17 8.77
C ARG A 238 -16.53 -15.80 9.72
N ARG A 239 -16.32 -14.49 9.94
CA ARG A 239 -15.24 -13.91 10.77
C ARG A 239 -13.80 -14.06 10.23
N LEU A 240 -13.61 -14.57 9.00
CA LEU A 240 -12.33 -14.60 8.30
C LEU A 240 -12.33 -13.81 7.00
N TRP A 241 -13.48 -13.74 6.32
CA TRP A 241 -13.58 -13.17 4.96
C TRP A 241 -13.18 -11.69 4.84
N ARG A 242 -13.23 -10.93 5.94
CA ARG A 242 -12.88 -9.49 5.94
C ARG A 242 -11.37 -9.25 5.85
N THR A 243 -10.55 -10.20 6.27
CA THR A 243 -9.09 -10.02 6.40
C THR A 243 -8.34 -10.98 5.49
N ALA A 244 -7.39 -10.44 4.71
CA ALA A 244 -6.44 -11.25 3.95
C ALA A 244 -5.15 -11.40 4.75
N LEU A 245 -4.73 -12.63 5.03
CA LEU A 245 -3.59 -12.96 5.87
C LEU A 245 -2.39 -13.37 5.00
N PRO A 246 -1.19 -12.81 5.22
CA PRO A 246 -0.01 -13.23 4.48
C PRO A 246 0.52 -14.55 5.04
N PHE A 247 0.62 -15.58 4.21
CA PHE A 247 1.30 -16.83 4.55
C PHE A 247 2.15 -17.32 3.39
N SER A 248 3.38 -17.71 3.69
CA SER A 248 4.26 -18.38 2.74
C SER A 248 3.73 -19.75 2.36
N LEU A 249 4.04 -20.17 1.13
CA LEU A 249 3.85 -21.56 0.76
C LEU A 249 4.75 -22.44 1.63
N SER A 250 4.19 -23.53 2.16
CA SER A 250 4.89 -24.53 2.96
C SER A 250 5.11 -25.86 2.22
N ALA A 251 4.73 -25.91 0.94
CA ALA A 251 5.14 -26.92 -0.04
C ALA A 251 5.32 -26.25 -1.42
N PRO A 252 6.13 -26.84 -2.33
CA PRO A 252 6.10 -26.47 -3.74
C PRO A 252 4.69 -26.63 -4.32
N VAL A 253 4.36 -25.83 -5.34
CA VAL A 253 3.11 -26.03 -6.11
C VAL A 253 3.21 -27.39 -6.81
N ARG A 254 2.30 -28.32 -6.49
CA ARG A 254 2.28 -29.66 -7.08
C ARG A 254 0.91 -29.89 -7.71
N GLY A 255 0.88 -29.90 -9.05
CA GLY A 255 -0.37 -29.95 -9.81
C GLY A 255 -1.33 -28.86 -9.37
N ASP A 256 -2.51 -29.27 -8.93
CA ASP A 256 -3.57 -28.37 -8.48
C ASP A 256 -3.63 -28.16 -6.97
N PHE A 257 -2.54 -28.42 -6.25
CA PHE A 257 -2.48 -28.27 -4.79
C PHE A 257 -1.51 -27.18 -4.33
N LEU A 258 -1.95 -26.43 -3.31
CA LEU A 258 -1.15 -25.48 -2.55
C LEU A 258 -1.24 -25.81 -1.06
N ARG A 259 -0.14 -25.60 -0.33
CA ARG A 259 -0.11 -25.78 1.12
C ARG A 259 0.44 -24.55 1.80
N ILE A 260 -0.20 -24.16 2.89
CA ILE A 260 0.34 -23.21 3.86
C ILE A 260 0.33 -23.84 5.24
N THR A 261 1.23 -23.39 6.12
CA THR A 261 1.27 -23.84 7.51
C THR A 261 1.17 -22.63 8.43
N VAL A 262 0.25 -22.69 9.37
CA VAL A 262 -0.17 -21.55 10.19
C VAL A 262 -0.05 -21.90 11.67
N LYS A 263 0.71 -21.09 12.40
CA LYS A 263 0.73 -21.10 13.87
C LYS A 263 -0.35 -20.16 14.42
N ALA A 264 -1.12 -20.64 15.39
CA ALA A 264 -2.14 -19.87 16.08
C ALA A 264 -1.50 -18.82 17.01
N ALA A 265 -1.34 -17.59 16.54
CA ALA A 265 -0.75 -16.47 17.29
C ALA A 265 -1.77 -15.38 17.70
N GLY A 266 -2.91 -15.30 17.00
CA GLY A 266 -3.99 -14.37 17.28
C GLY A 266 -5.36 -14.91 16.86
N ASP A 267 -6.42 -14.12 17.09
CA ASP A 267 -7.81 -14.56 16.89
C ASP A 267 -8.08 -15.07 15.46
N HIS A 268 -7.56 -14.36 14.45
CA HIS A 268 -7.72 -14.75 13.05
C HIS A 268 -7.04 -16.10 12.77
N THR A 269 -5.78 -16.28 13.19
CA THR A 269 -5.05 -17.53 13.01
C THR A 269 -5.62 -18.70 13.82
N ARG A 270 -6.20 -18.44 14.99
CA ARG A 270 -6.91 -19.48 15.78
C ARG A 270 -8.13 -20.01 15.06
N ARG A 271 -8.84 -19.16 14.32
CA ARG A 271 -10.02 -19.54 13.54
C ARG A 271 -9.68 -20.37 12.30
N ILE A 272 -8.46 -20.26 11.75
CA ILE A 272 -8.01 -21.07 10.61
C ILE A 272 -8.06 -22.57 10.92
N ARG A 273 -7.81 -22.97 12.16
CA ARG A 273 -7.93 -24.36 12.62
C ARG A 273 -9.33 -24.96 12.47
N ARG A 274 -10.35 -24.12 12.28
CA ARG A 274 -11.77 -24.49 12.15
C ARG A 274 -12.29 -24.22 10.72
N LEU A 275 -11.39 -24.09 9.75
CA LEU A 275 -11.80 -24.02 8.34
C LEU A 275 -12.41 -25.36 7.93
N ARG A 276 -13.56 -25.30 7.27
CA ARG A 276 -14.22 -26.49 6.73
C ARG A 276 -13.67 -26.80 5.33
N PRO A 277 -13.44 -28.07 4.98
CA PRO A 277 -13.30 -28.49 3.59
C PRO A 277 -14.38 -27.87 2.70
N GLY A 278 -14.04 -27.55 1.45
CA GLY A 278 -14.92 -26.88 0.48
C GLY A 278 -14.99 -25.35 0.60
N THR A 279 -14.48 -24.76 1.70
CA THR A 279 -14.42 -23.29 1.89
C THR A 279 -13.67 -22.64 0.72
N ARG A 280 -14.32 -21.69 0.02
CA ARG A 280 -13.67 -20.93 -1.05
C ARG A 280 -12.56 -20.03 -0.51
N VAL A 281 -11.47 -19.92 -1.25
CA VAL A 281 -10.29 -19.14 -0.88
C VAL A 281 -9.97 -18.13 -1.98
N LEU A 282 -9.78 -16.87 -1.61
CA LEU A 282 -9.24 -15.85 -2.50
C LEU A 282 -7.76 -15.67 -2.17
N ALA A 283 -6.90 -15.91 -3.15
CA ALA A 283 -5.46 -15.71 -3.02
C ALA A 283 -5.02 -14.53 -3.89
N SER A 284 -4.15 -13.68 -3.36
CA SER A 284 -3.46 -12.63 -4.13
C SER A 284 -1.96 -12.80 -3.98
N GLY A 285 -1.23 -12.65 -5.09
CA GLY A 285 0.20 -12.92 -5.18
C GLY A 285 0.52 -13.68 -6.48
N PRO A 286 1.70 -14.32 -6.57
CA PRO A 286 2.69 -14.49 -5.50
C PRO A 286 3.47 -13.20 -5.18
N PHE A 287 3.85 -13.03 -3.91
CA PHE A 287 4.61 -11.90 -3.40
C PHE A 287 5.88 -12.36 -2.68
N GLY A 288 6.78 -11.41 -2.44
CA GLY A 288 8.03 -11.68 -1.76
C GLY A 288 9.19 -11.93 -2.71
N ALA A 289 10.38 -11.62 -2.20
CA ALA A 289 11.64 -11.63 -2.94
C ALA A 289 12.56 -12.78 -2.53
N LEU A 290 12.19 -13.57 -1.51
CA LEU A 290 13.00 -14.68 -1.00
C LEU A 290 12.82 -15.89 -1.91
N THR A 291 13.52 -15.91 -3.05
CA THR A 291 13.48 -17.02 -4.01
C THR A 291 14.88 -17.41 -4.46
N ALA A 292 15.01 -18.57 -5.11
CA ALA A 292 16.29 -19.05 -5.62
C ALA A 292 16.97 -18.05 -6.59
N HIS A 293 16.19 -17.23 -7.30
CA HIS A 293 16.69 -16.19 -8.21
C HIS A 293 17.54 -15.11 -7.52
N ARG A 294 17.45 -14.96 -6.19
CA ARG A 294 18.31 -14.04 -5.43
C ARG A 294 19.67 -14.62 -5.06
N ARG A 295 19.89 -15.93 -5.28
CA ARG A 295 21.15 -16.59 -4.97
C ARG A 295 22.26 -16.00 -5.83
N THR A 296 23.27 -15.40 -5.19
CA THR A 296 24.46 -14.84 -5.87
C THR A 296 25.70 -15.72 -5.70
N ARG A 297 25.64 -16.77 -4.86
CA ARG A 297 26.74 -17.68 -4.53
C ARG A 297 26.30 -19.13 -4.61
N ARG A 298 27.26 -20.06 -4.76
CA ARG A 298 26.95 -21.50 -4.78
C ARG A 298 26.45 -21.99 -3.42
N ARG A 299 27.21 -21.90 -2.34
CA ARG A 299 26.73 -22.37 -1.02
C ARG A 299 25.61 -21.48 -0.46
N VAL A 300 24.66 -22.09 0.24
CA VAL A 300 23.49 -21.39 0.81
C VAL A 300 23.34 -21.69 2.31
N LEU A 301 23.25 -20.65 3.12
CA LEU A 301 22.92 -20.79 4.55
C LEU A 301 21.43 -20.49 4.75
N LEU A 302 20.69 -21.49 5.21
CA LEU A 302 19.27 -21.39 5.49
C LEU A 302 19.03 -21.37 7.01
N ILE A 303 18.68 -20.19 7.54
CA ILE A 303 18.37 -20.02 8.97
C ILE A 303 16.86 -19.80 9.12
N ALA A 304 16.25 -20.55 10.04
CA ALA A 304 14.83 -20.42 10.35
C ALA A 304 14.57 -20.55 11.85
N GLY A 305 13.50 -19.90 12.32
CA GLY A 305 13.02 -20.03 13.69
C GLY A 305 11.49 -20.00 13.77
N GLY A 306 10.91 -20.89 14.58
CA GLY A 306 9.46 -21.01 14.73
C GLY A 306 8.73 -21.26 13.42
N VAL A 307 7.57 -20.63 13.21
CA VAL A 307 6.77 -20.78 11.97
C VAL A 307 7.46 -20.18 10.73
N GLY A 308 8.50 -19.36 10.93
CA GLY A 308 9.35 -18.82 9.86
C GLY A 308 10.11 -19.90 9.07
N ILE A 309 10.13 -21.15 9.56
CA ILE A 309 10.67 -22.30 8.81
C ILE A 309 9.88 -22.64 7.55
N THR A 310 8.63 -22.19 7.43
CA THR A 310 7.74 -22.58 6.33
C THR A 310 8.29 -22.25 4.93
N PRO A 311 8.68 -21.01 4.59
CA PRO A 311 9.31 -20.73 3.29
C PRO A 311 10.69 -21.37 3.14
N ILE A 312 11.45 -21.49 4.24
CA ILE A 312 12.82 -22.03 4.23
C ILE A 312 12.83 -23.52 3.93
N ARG A 313 11.87 -24.28 4.48
CA ARG A 313 11.68 -25.70 4.17
C ARG A 313 11.41 -25.92 2.68
N VAL A 314 10.57 -25.08 2.08
CA VAL A 314 10.24 -25.20 0.64
C VAL A 314 11.45 -24.85 -0.23
N LEU A 315 12.21 -23.82 0.15
CA LEU A 315 13.48 -23.50 -0.51
C LEU A 315 14.47 -24.65 -0.39
N PHE A 316 14.66 -25.22 0.81
CA PHE A 316 15.54 -26.37 1.02
C PHE A 316 15.14 -27.57 0.15
N GLU A 317 13.84 -27.87 0.05
CA GLU A 317 13.30 -28.97 -0.77
C GLU A 317 13.53 -28.77 -2.29
N THR A 318 13.82 -27.55 -2.75
CA THR A 318 13.85 -27.20 -4.18
C THR A 318 15.17 -26.60 -4.66
N LEU A 319 16.05 -26.18 -3.75
CA LEU A 319 17.35 -25.64 -4.11
C LEU A 319 18.25 -26.78 -4.61
N PRO A 320 18.90 -26.60 -5.78
CA PRO A 320 19.89 -27.57 -6.23
C PRO A 320 21.11 -27.52 -5.32
N GLY A 321 21.49 -28.67 -4.78
CA GLY A 321 22.68 -28.86 -3.95
C GLY A 321 23.14 -30.32 -3.96
N GLY A 322 24.45 -30.52 -3.92
CA GLY A 322 25.09 -31.83 -3.73
C GLY A 322 25.77 -31.95 -2.35
N PRO A 323 26.43 -33.07 -2.06
CA PRO A 323 27.24 -33.21 -0.85
C PRO A 323 28.28 -32.06 -0.73
N GLY A 324 28.23 -31.30 0.37
CA GLY A 324 29.16 -30.20 0.65
C GLY A 324 28.73 -28.79 0.22
N ASP A 325 27.50 -28.63 -0.29
CA ASP A 325 26.87 -27.34 -0.62
C ASP A 325 26.07 -26.70 0.53
#